data_AF-A0AA38MJF5-F1
#
_entry.id   AF-A0AA38MJF5-F1
#
_cell.length_a   1.000
_cell.length_b   1.000
_cell.length_c   1.000
_cell.angle_alpha   90.00
_cell.angle_beta   90.00
_cell.angle_gamma   90.00
#
_symmetry.space_group_name_H-M   'P 1'
#
loop_
_entity.id
_entity.type
_entity.pdbx_description
1 polymer ?
#
loop_
_entity_poly.entity_id
_entity_poly.type
_entity_poly.pdbx_seq_one_letter_code
_entity_poly.pdbx_strand_id
1 'polypeptide(L)'
;MEAINIENIFPALCETPATQMSSKEFQRTLYSWFEERGLVTDLRSYLRVLMINELRNRTVGKIDSKTNFSLSKQAFSLLIAEHLLREGCHYTLSVFSTEVPAVANQLPFSLLEAHSHNEMWHFDEESLLNVLELIGVSKGSSESLRIASLYFKNKDSLLTCLVSSKSVAGQDLPIDNERDLVKILTVLGVPGNMADNIKKNIEEGFSHQIPQDRKNLEEIQNVLIERNRQIKLLLDEQILQKKDNKKVKCELKETRKRLKQALLKEQSLNLKETEIRKKLDEVTRLQRSLERTFSRGKVDVCSLKHCTESCQSIVSVNDELRNEIKQLEQDHKGKSREIQHLNAQIVSLTKDLHNAKSNIEFLNSCLLRSSQIGLQQGDARSPSSDDTSENLTGEILKQVRSKLQQLERESDELDVKFKKLKMKDFVTK
;
A
#
# COMPACT_ATOMS: atom_id res chain seq x y z
N MET A 1 16.84 -27.34 -28.84
CA MET A 1 18.29 -27.12 -29.02
C MET A 1 18.57 -27.32 -30.50
N GLU A 2 18.43 -26.24 -31.27
CA GLU A 2 18.80 -26.23 -32.68
C GLU A 2 20.20 -25.65 -32.78
N ALA A 3 21.10 -26.39 -33.42
CA ALA A 3 22.49 -26.00 -33.60
C ALA A 3 22.57 -24.89 -34.66
N ILE A 4 23.11 -23.73 -34.26
CA ILE A 4 23.42 -22.64 -35.19
C ILE A 4 24.68 -23.02 -35.95
N ASN A 5 24.54 -23.15 -37.26
CA ASN A 5 25.57 -23.53 -38.22
C ASN A 5 26.53 -22.36 -38.47
N ILE A 6 27.77 -22.43 -37.98
CA ILE A 6 28.81 -21.38 -38.05
C ILE A 6 29.74 -21.64 -39.25
N GLU A 7 29.20 -21.83 -40.46
CA GLU A 7 30.01 -22.14 -41.65
C GLU A 7 30.06 -21.05 -42.72
N ASN A 8 29.51 -19.85 -42.50
CA ASN A 8 29.56 -18.77 -43.50
C ASN A 8 30.05 -17.43 -42.97
N ILE A 9 31.26 -17.42 -42.39
CA ILE A 9 32.04 -16.19 -42.24
C ILE A 9 33.26 -16.30 -43.15
N PHE A 10 33.05 -16.05 -44.45
CA PHE A 10 34.18 -15.78 -45.35
C PHE A 10 34.76 -14.40 -45.03
N PRO A 11 36.08 -14.27 -44.83
CA PRO A 11 36.71 -12.96 -44.74
C PRO A 11 36.60 -12.29 -46.11
N ALA A 12 36.05 -11.07 -46.13
CA ALA A 12 36.02 -10.23 -47.32
C ALA A 12 37.46 -9.77 -47.64
N LEU A 13 38.27 -10.64 -48.24
CA LEU A 13 39.49 -10.24 -48.92
C LEU A 13 39.09 -9.66 -50.28
N CYS A 14 38.97 -8.33 -50.34
CA CYS A 14 38.92 -7.62 -51.61
C CYS A 14 40.28 -7.75 -52.29
N GLU A 15 40.31 -8.51 -53.38
CA GLU A 15 41.37 -8.51 -54.39
C GLU A 15 41.29 -7.19 -55.19
N THR A 16 41.92 -6.13 -54.71
CA THR A 16 42.44 -4.99 -55.49
C THR A 16 43.21 -4.09 -54.52
N PRO A 17 44.29 -3.39 -54.95
CA PRO A 17 45.09 -2.58 -54.05
C PRO A 17 44.26 -1.38 -53.60
N ALA A 18 43.63 -1.49 -52.42
CA ALA A 18 42.95 -0.38 -51.79
C ALA A 18 43.99 0.74 -51.60
N THR A 19 43.80 1.82 -52.34
CA THR A 19 44.38 3.15 -52.07
C THR A 19 44.48 3.30 -50.56
N GLN A 20 45.67 3.56 -50.03
CA GLN A 20 45.92 3.67 -48.58
C GLN A 20 44.95 4.68 -47.97
N MET A 21 43.78 4.21 -47.55
CA MET A 21 42.80 5.04 -46.88
C MET A 21 43.39 5.36 -45.52
N SER A 22 43.36 6.64 -45.18
CA SER A 22 43.81 7.06 -43.85
C SER A 22 42.96 6.35 -42.79
N SER A 23 43.52 6.14 -41.60
CA SER A 23 42.80 5.52 -40.48
C SER A 23 41.46 6.21 -40.18
N LYS A 24 41.37 7.53 -40.42
CA LYS A 24 40.13 8.31 -40.26
C LYS A 24 39.10 8.02 -41.35
N GLU A 25 39.52 7.84 -42.60
CA GLU A 25 38.62 7.47 -43.70
C GLU A 25 38.10 6.05 -43.53
N PHE A 26 38.97 5.12 -43.13
CA PHE A 26 38.54 3.77 -42.78
C PHE A 26 37.49 3.77 -41.66
N GLN A 27 37.72 4.54 -40.59
CA GLN A 27 36.75 4.68 -39.50
C GLN A 27 35.41 5.27 -39.99
N ARG A 28 35.42 6.25 -40.88
CA ARG A 28 34.18 6.82 -41.45
C ARG A 28 33.44 5.82 -42.32
N THR A 29 34.15 5.11 -43.20
CA THR A 29 33.55 4.08 -44.06
C THR A 29 32.99 2.94 -43.23
N LEU A 30 33.71 2.50 -42.19
CA LEU A 30 33.24 1.49 -41.26
C LEU A 30 31.99 1.95 -40.51
N TYR A 31 31.96 3.21 -40.06
CA TYR A 31 30.79 3.78 -39.38
C TYR A 31 29.58 3.89 -40.32
N SER A 32 29.77 4.38 -41.56
CA SER A 32 28.73 4.42 -42.59
C SER A 32 28.19 3.03 -42.87
N TRP A 33 29.06 2.04 -42.98
CA TRP A 33 28.67 0.64 -43.19
C TRP A 33 27.84 0.10 -42.00
N PHE A 34 28.23 0.40 -40.76
CA PHE A 34 27.45 0.03 -39.58
C PHE A 34 26.09 0.74 -39.52
N GLU A 35 25.99 2.00 -39.97
CA GLU A 35 24.70 2.72 -40.05
C GLU A 35 23.82 2.18 -41.18
N GLU A 36 24.37 1.94 -42.37
CA GLU A 36 23.66 1.35 -43.52
C GLU A 36 23.13 -0.04 -43.24
N ARG A 37 23.87 -0.85 -42.47
CA ARG A 37 23.43 -2.18 -42.03
C ARG A 37 22.43 -2.13 -40.87
N GLY A 38 22.10 -0.96 -40.34
CA GLY A 38 21.21 -0.79 -39.19
C GLY A 38 21.81 -1.19 -37.84
N LEU A 39 23.06 -1.68 -37.82
CA LEU A 39 23.71 -2.22 -36.63
C LEU A 39 23.90 -1.17 -35.53
N VAL A 40 24.16 0.09 -35.91
CA VAL A 40 24.22 1.20 -34.92
C VAL A 40 22.86 1.44 -34.28
N THR A 41 21.78 1.34 -35.07
CA THR A 41 20.41 1.52 -34.60
C THR A 41 19.98 0.37 -33.70
N ASP A 42 20.32 -0.86 -34.06
CA ASP A 42 20.08 -2.05 -33.24
C ASP A 42 20.83 -1.99 -31.92
N LEU A 43 22.11 -1.61 -31.96
CA LEU A 43 22.93 -1.44 -30.76
C LEU A 43 22.37 -0.33 -29.85
N ARG A 44 21.98 0.82 -30.42
CA ARG A 44 21.33 1.92 -29.66
C ARG A 44 20.01 1.45 -29.04
N SER A 45 19.22 0.68 -29.77
CA SER A 45 17.93 0.15 -29.29
C SER A 45 18.13 -0.87 -28.18
N TYR A 46 19.07 -1.80 -28.35
CA TYR A 46 19.46 -2.78 -27.33
C TYR A 46 19.99 -2.12 -26.06
N LEU A 47 20.86 -1.11 -26.18
CA LEU A 47 21.36 -0.34 -25.04
C LEU A 47 20.25 0.44 -24.33
N ARG A 48 19.29 1.02 -25.07
CA ARG A 48 18.11 1.66 -24.49
C ARG A 48 17.27 0.66 -23.69
N VAL A 49 17.02 -0.53 -24.23
CA VAL A 49 16.27 -1.59 -23.53
C VAL A 49 17.01 -2.05 -22.27
N LEU A 50 18.32 -2.26 -22.34
CA LEU A 50 19.15 -2.61 -21.19
C LEU A 50 19.12 -1.52 -20.11
N MET A 51 19.29 -0.25 -20.50
CA MET A 51 19.19 0.88 -19.59
C MET A 51 17.81 0.96 -18.93
N ILE A 52 16.73 0.84 -19.70
CA ILE A 52 15.37 0.87 -19.18
C ILE A 52 15.14 -0.28 -18.18
N ASN A 53 15.60 -1.49 -18.49
CA ASN A 53 15.47 -2.64 -17.60
C ASN A 53 16.28 -2.49 -16.29
N GLU A 54 17.51 -2.00 -16.37
CA GLU A 54 18.34 -1.73 -15.19
C GLU A 54 17.76 -0.59 -14.33
N LEU A 55 17.26 0.47 -14.96
CA LEU A 55 16.65 1.60 -14.24
C LEU A 55 15.31 1.21 -13.61
N ARG A 56 14.46 0.45 -14.31
CA ARG A 56 13.16 -0.03 -13.81
C ARG A 56 13.29 -0.88 -12.54
N ASN A 57 14.40 -1.62 -12.40
CA ASN A 57 14.64 -2.50 -11.25
C ASN A 57 15.35 -1.79 -10.08
N ARG A 58 15.86 -0.57 -10.27
CA ARG A 58 16.49 0.25 -9.21
C ARG A 58 15.49 1.25 -8.63
N THR A 59 15.70 1.64 -7.37
CA THR A 59 14.84 2.58 -6.62
C THR A 59 14.68 3.95 -7.28
N VAL A 60 15.57 4.33 -8.21
CA VAL A 60 15.51 5.58 -8.99
C VAL A 60 14.48 5.51 -10.12
N GLY A 61 14.22 4.33 -10.69
CA GLY A 61 13.22 4.14 -11.76
C GLY A 61 11.84 3.69 -11.25
N LYS A 62 11.68 3.49 -9.94
CA LYS A 62 10.35 3.47 -9.31
C LYS A 62 9.83 4.91 -9.21
N ILE A 63 9.53 5.51 -10.37
CA ILE A 63 8.49 6.52 -10.39
C ILE A 63 7.27 5.77 -9.88
N ASP A 64 6.77 6.13 -8.70
CA ASP A 64 5.58 5.54 -8.10
C ASP A 64 4.40 5.75 -9.07
N SER A 65 4.23 4.86 -10.04
CA SER A 65 3.10 4.83 -10.98
C SER A 65 1.81 4.34 -10.29
N LYS A 66 1.74 4.46 -8.97
CA LYS A 66 0.49 4.46 -8.20
C LYS A 66 -0.10 5.87 -8.16
N THR A 67 -0.05 6.57 -9.28
CA THR A 67 -1.04 7.61 -9.55
C THR A 67 -2.36 6.88 -9.73
N ASN A 68 -3.22 6.94 -8.71
CA ASN A 68 -4.63 6.54 -8.80
C ASN A 68 -5.31 7.43 -9.86
N PHE A 69 -5.14 7.12 -11.14
CA PHE A 69 -5.85 7.80 -12.20
C PHE A 69 -7.30 7.35 -12.16
N SER A 70 -8.23 8.30 -12.10
CA SER A 70 -9.63 7.98 -12.35
C SER A 70 -9.79 7.61 -13.82
N LEU A 71 -10.61 6.59 -14.11
CA LEU A 71 -10.90 6.16 -15.49
C LEU A 71 -11.41 7.33 -16.35
N SER A 72 -12.14 8.27 -15.76
CA SER A 72 -12.55 9.51 -16.43
C SER A 72 -11.35 10.38 -16.86
N LYS A 73 -10.33 10.56 -16.02
CA LYS A 73 -9.13 11.32 -16.39
C LYS A 73 -8.34 10.64 -17.51
N GLN A 74 -8.33 9.31 -17.51
CA GLN A 74 -7.73 8.52 -18.58
C GLN A 74 -8.50 8.69 -19.90
N ALA A 75 -9.84 8.64 -19.87
CA ALA A 75 -10.68 8.91 -21.03
C ALA A 75 -10.44 10.32 -21.61
N PHE A 76 -10.34 11.34 -20.76
CA PHE A 76 -9.97 12.69 -21.21
C PHE A 76 -8.57 12.76 -21.81
N SER A 77 -7.61 12.04 -21.22
CA SER A 77 -6.24 12.04 -21.73
C SER A 77 -6.15 11.32 -23.08
N LEU A 78 -6.95 10.27 -23.29
CA LEU A 78 -7.09 9.58 -24.58
C LEU A 78 -7.76 10.47 -25.64
N LEU A 79 -8.80 11.23 -25.28
CA LEU A 79 -9.41 12.21 -26.19
C LEU A 79 -8.39 13.25 -26.68
N ILE A 80 -7.61 13.80 -25.76
CA ILE A 80 -6.60 14.82 -26.10
C ILE A 80 -5.52 14.20 -26.99
N ALA A 81 -5.05 13.00 -26.66
CA ALA A 81 -4.07 12.31 -27.47
C ALA A 81 -4.59 12.00 -28.89
N GLU A 82 -5.84 11.54 -29.01
CA GLU A 82 -6.48 11.28 -30.30
C GLU A 82 -6.58 12.54 -31.15
N HIS A 83 -7.00 13.64 -30.54
CA HIS A 83 -7.08 14.94 -31.20
C HIS A 83 -5.71 15.43 -31.68
N LEU A 84 -4.69 15.41 -30.80
CA LEU A 84 -3.33 15.80 -31.15
C LEU A 84 -2.75 14.93 -32.27
N LEU A 85 -3.09 13.64 -32.29
CA LEU A 85 -2.66 12.72 -33.33
C LEU A 85 -3.30 13.06 -34.68
N ARG A 86 -4.62 13.33 -34.70
CA ARG A 86 -5.34 13.67 -35.93
C ARG A 86 -4.94 15.02 -36.51
N GLU A 87 -4.63 15.99 -35.66
CA GLU A 87 -4.12 17.30 -36.08
C GLU A 87 -2.62 17.27 -36.43
N GLY A 88 -1.96 16.10 -36.45
CA GLY A 88 -0.55 15.95 -36.80
C GLY A 88 0.42 16.58 -35.79
N CYS A 89 -0.02 16.83 -34.55
CA CYS A 89 0.75 17.48 -33.49
C CYS A 89 1.72 16.51 -32.78
N HIS A 90 2.58 15.83 -33.53
CA HIS A 90 3.43 14.74 -33.01
C HIS A 90 4.41 15.18 -31.92
N TYR A 91 4.98 16.40 -32.01
CA TYR A 91 5.88 16.92 -30.99
C TYR A 91 5.16 17.10 -29.65
N THR A 92 4.00 17.77 -29.66
CA THR A 92 3.16 17.96 -28.48
C THR A 92 2.70 16.62 -27.90
N LEU A 93 2.33 15.67 -28.76
CA LEU A 93 1.95 14.31 -28.35
C LEU A 93 3.12 13.56 -27.69
N SER A 94 4.35 13.74 -28.17
CA SER A 94 5.53 13.11 -27.57
C SER A 94 5.80 13.62 -26.16
N VAL A 95 5.69 14.94 -25.95
CA VAL A 95 5.80 15.54 -24.61
C VAL A 95 4.64 15.09 -23.72
N PHE A 96 3.41 15.17 -24.23
CA PHE A 96 2.19 14.77 -23.52
C PHE A 96 2.23 13.31 -23.06
N SER A 97 2.72 12.39 -23.90
CA SER A 97 2.85 10.97 -23.54
C SER A 97 3.89 10.71 -22.45
N THR A 98 4.95 11.53 -22.37
CA THR A 98 5.93 11.44 -21.28
C THR A 98 5.45 12.07 -19.98
N GLU A 99 4.63 13.13 -20.05
CA GLU A 99 4.11 13.84 -18.88
C GLU A 99 2.83 13.24 -18.31
N VAL A 100 2.07 12.50 -19.13
CA VAL A 100 0.81 11.84 -18.74
C VAL A 100 0.96 10.32 -18.84
N PRO A 101 1.37 9.63 -17.75
CA PRO A 101 1.67 8.20 -17.76
C PRO A 101 0.52 7.29 -18.19
N ALA A 102 -0.73 7.76 -18.05
CA ALA A 102 -1.93 7.01 -18.43
C ALA A 102 -2.04 6.77 -19.94
N VAL A 103 -1.38 7.61 -20.74
CA VAL A 103 -1.47 7.65 -22.20
C VAL A 103 -0.32 6.88 -22.86
N ALA A 104 0.84 6.84 -22.20
CA ALA A 104 2.07 6.21 -22.69
C ALA A 104 1.93 4.73 -23.04
N ASN A 105 1.07 3.99 -22.33
CA ASN A 105 0.89 2.53 -22.50
C ASN A 105 -0.35 2.15 -23.32
N GLN A 106 -1.21 3.11 -23.67
CA GLN A 106 -2.51 2.83 -24.32
C GLN A 106 -2.55 3.24 -25.78
N LEU A 107 -1.68 4.15 -26.18
CA LEU A 107 -1.52 4.46 -27.58
C LEU A 107 -0.55 3.46 -28.21
N PRO A 108 -0.86 2.95 -29.42
CA PRO A 108 0.08 2.15 -30.18
C PRO A 108 1.17 3.08 -30.73
N PHE A 109 2.19 3.39 -29.93
CA PHE A 109 3.32 4.17 -30.44
C PHE A 109 4.66 3.50 -30.16
N SER A 110 5.12 2.76 -31.17
CA SER A 110 6.35 3.20 -31.82
C SER A 110 5.99 4.43 -32.66
N LEU A 111 6.48 5.63 -32.32
CA LEU A 111 6.32 6.86 -33.12
C LEU A 111 6.71 6.69 -34.61
N LEU A 112 7.44 5.61 -34.93
CA LEU A 112 7.78 5.16 -36.27
C LEU A 112 6.58 4.62 -37.07
N GLU A 113 5.66 3.87 -36.45
CA GLU A 113 4.52 3.21 -37.14
C GLU A 113 3.45 4.21 -37.58
N ALA A 114 3.32 5.32 -36.83
CA ALA A 114 2.41 6.43 -37.14
C ALA A 114 2.73 7.12 -38.48
N HIS A 115 3.97 7.00 -38.96
CA HIS A 115 4.42 7.60 -40.21
C HIS A 115 4.31 6.63 -41.41
N SER A 116 4.12 5.33 -41.16
CA SER A 116 4.23 4.28 -42.19
C SER A 116 2.91 3.65 -42.60
N HIS A 117 1.81 3.85 -41.87
CA HIS A 117 0.49 3.36 -42.26
C HIS A 117 -0.47 4.52 -42.53
N ASN A 118 -1.03 4.54 -43.74
CA ASN A 118 -2.03 5.50 -44.23
C ASN A 118 -3.41 5.35 -43.54
N GLU A 119 -3.49 4.55 -42.49
CA GLU A 119 -4.68 4.34 -41.68
C GLU A 119 -4.52 5.15 -40.40
N MET A 120 -5.12 6.34 -40.39
CA MET A 120 -5.25 7.16 -39.18
C MET A 120 -5.83 6.30 -38.06
N TRP A 121 -5.27 6.40 -36.86
CA TRP A 121 -5.77 5.69 -35.69
C TRP A 121 -7.18 6.18 -35.31
N HIS A 122 -8.12 5.25 -35.09
CA HIS A 122 -9.51 5.52 -34.72
C HIS A 122 -9.92 4.63 -33.55
N PHE A 123 -10.87 5.10 -32.73
CA PHE A 123 -11.55 4.24 -31.76
C PHE A 123 -12.48 3.26 -32.50
N ASP A 124 -12.49 2.01 -32.06
CA ASP A 124 -13.58 1.08 -32.37
C ASP A 124 -14.89 1.53 -31.69
N GLU A 125 -16.02 1.07 -32.21
CA GLU A 125 -17.35 1.48 -31.76
C GLU A 125 -17.57 1.22 -30.26
N GLU A 126 -17.07 0.09 -29.76
CA GLU A 126 -17.20 -0.27 -28.33
C GLU A 126 -16.31 0.62 -27.46
N SER A 127 -15.03 0.81 -27.81
CA SER A 127 -14.14 1.72 -27.08
C SER A 127 -14.63 3.16 -27.11
N LEU A 128 -15.19 3.62 -28.23
CA LEU A 128 -15.78 4.95 -28.36
C LEU A 128 -16.91 5.15 -27.34
N LEU A 129 -17.84 4.20 -27.27
CA LEU A 129 -18.96 4.25 -26.32
C LEU A 129 -18.48 4.16 -24.86
N ASN A 130 -17.44 3.36 -24.59
CA ASN A 130 -16.80 3.29 -23.27
C ASN A 130 -16.17 4.63 -22.87
N VAL A 131 -15.47 5.29 -23.79
CA VAL A 131 -14.87 6.61 -23.56
C VAL A 131 -15.96 7.64 -23.29
N LEU A 132 -17.03 7.66 -24.09
CA LEU A 132 -18.18 8.55 -23.90
C LEU A 132 -18.85 8.37 -22.54
N GLU A 133 -19.05 7.12 -22.10
CA GLU A 133 -19.61 6.81 -20.77
C GLU A 133 -18.73 7.36 -19.64
N LEU A 134 -17.41 7.19 -19.76
CA LEU A 134 -16.43 7.67 -18.77
C LEU A 134 -16.35 9.20 -18.69
N ILE A 135 -16.73 9.91 -19.77
CA ILE A 135 -16.82 11.37 -19.85
C ILE A 135 -18.19 11.87 -19.33
N GLY A 136 -19.17 10.98 -19.17
CA GLY A 136 -20.49 11.29 -18.63
C GLY A 136 -21.63 11.28 -19.65
N VAL A 137 -21.40 10.75 -20.86
CA VAL A 137 -22.45 10.55 -21.89
C VAL A 137 -22.89 9.09 -21.86
N SER A 138 -24.14 8.83 -21.47
CA SER A 138 -24.66 7.46 -21.39
C SER A 138 -24.63 6.75 -22.75
N LYS A 139 -24.18 5.49 -22.78
CA LYS A 139 -23.99 4.68 -24.00
C LYS A 139 -25.24 4.56 -24.88
N GLY A 140 -26.42 4.53 -24.27
CA GLY A 140 -27.71 4.42 -24.97
C GLY A 140 -28.43 5.75 -25.21
N SER A 141 -27.79 6.89 -24.96
CA SER A 141 -28.43 8.18 -25.19
C SER A 141 -28.53 8.52 -26.69
N SER A 142 -29.55 9.29 -27.08
CA SER A 142 -29.60 9.86 -28.44
C SER A 142 -28.39 10.75 -28.73
N GLU A 143 -27.79 11.32 -27.68
CA GLU A 143 -26.55 12.11 -27.76
C GLU A 143 -25.32 11.24 -28.10
N SER A 144 -25.13 10.08 -27.45
CA SER A 144 -24.00 9.18 -27.75
C SER A 144 -24.08 8.64 -29.18
N LEU A 145 -25.28 8.23 -29.63
CA LEU A 145 -25.49 7.74 -31.00
C LEU A 145 -25.25 8.83 -32.05
N ARG A 146 -25.65 10.07 -31.74
CA ARG A 146 -25.35 11.23 -32.60
C ARG A 146 -23.84 11.54 -32.65
N ILE A 147 -23.14 11.49 -31.52
CA ILE A 147 -21.68 11.70 -31.50
C ILE A 147 -20.96 10.58 -32.24
N ALA A 148 -21.36 9.33 -32.04
CA ALA A 148 -20.78 8.17 -32.74
C ALA A 148 -20.99 8.25 -34.25
N SER A 149 -22.21 8.58 -34.69
CA SER A 149 -22.49 8.77 -36.12
C SER A 149 -21.70 9.94 -36.72
N LEU A 150 -21.50 11.03 -35.98
CA LEU A 150 -20.63 12.13 -36.43
C LEU A 150 -19.16 11.71 -36.52
N TYR A 151 -18.66 10.93 -35.55
CA TYR A 151 -17.28 10.47 -35.48
C TYR A 151 -16.91 9.48 -36.60
N PHE A 152 -17.81 8.56 -36.94
CA PHE A 152 -17.57 7.62 -38.03
C PHE A 152 -17.86 8.20 -39.42
N LYS A 153 -18.71 9.23 -39.50
CA LYS A 153 -19.06 9.89 -40.77
C LYS A 153 -18.08 10.99 -41.15
N ASN A 154 -17.62 11.76 -40.19
CA ASN A 154 -16.64 12.82 -40.40
C ASN A 154 -15.25 12.31 -39.99
N LYS A 155 -14.22 12.63 -40.75
CA LYS A 155 -12.82 12.35 -40.37
C LYS A 155 -12.32 13.24 -39.22
N ASP A 156 -13.23 13.82 -38.45
CA ASP A 156 -12.95 14.76 -37.37
C ASP A 156 -12.64 14.03 -36.06
N SER A 157 -11.80 14.63 -35.21
CA SER A 157 -11.51 14.09 -33.89
C SER A 157 -12.75 13.96 -33.01
N LEU A 158 -12.72 13.03 -32.06
CA LEU A 158 -13.83 12.82 -31.15
C LEU A 158 -14.14 14.08 -30.33
N LEU A 159 -13.09 14.84 -29.98
CA LEU A 159 -13.22 16.12 -29.30
C LEU A 159 -14.01 17.13 -30.14
N THR A 160 -13.73 17.21 -31.45
CA THR A 160 -14.46 18.08 -32.39
C THR A 160 -15.93 17.65 -32.49
N CYS A 161 -16.20 16.34 -32.56
CA CYS A 161 -17.57 15.80 -32.58
C CYS A 161 -18.34 16.13 -31.30
N LEU A 162 -17.68 16.06 -30.13
CA LEU A 162 -18.27 16.43 -28.83
C LEU A 162 -18.64 17.91 -28.76
N VAL A 163 -17.75 18.80 -29.21
CA VAL A 163 -18.03 20.25 -29.23
C VAL A 163 -19.14 20.57 -30.22
N SER A 164 -19.10 19.96 -31.41
CA SER A 164 -20.11 20.18 -32.47
C SER A 164 -21.49 19.70 -32.05
N SER A 165 -21.58 18.59 -31.33
CA SER A 165 -22.85 18.06 -30.84
C SER A 165 -23.50 19.01 -29.82
N LYS A 166 -22.71 19.64 -28.93
CA LYS A 166 -23.19 20.65 -27.98
C LYS A 166 -23.55 21.97 -28.65
N SER A 167 -22.82 22.39 -29.70
CA SER A 167 -23.11 23.62 -30.43
C SER A 167 -24.47 23.60 -31.15
N VAL A 168 -24.94 22.42 -31.56
CA VAL A 168 -26.25 22.24 -32.22
C VAL A 168 -27.40 22.17 -31.21
N ALA A 169 -27.12 21.83 -29.95
CA ALA A 169 -28.13 21.77 -28.89
C ALA A 169 -28.60 23.16 -28.37
N GLY A 170 -28.05 24.26 -28.90
CA GLY A 170 -28.45 25.63 -28.59
C GLY A 170 -29.54 26.22 -29.50
N GLN A 171 -30.03 25.47 -30.49
CA GLN A 171 -31.26 25.82 -31.21
C GLN A 171 -32.42 24.97 -30.66
N ASP A 172 -32.97 25.44 -29.54
CA ASP A 172 -34.33 25.06 -29.14
C ASP A 172 -35.29 25.54 -30.24
N LEU A 173 -35.72 24.64 -31.12
CA LEU A 173 -36.97 24.83 -31.84
C LEU A 173 -38.10 24.62 -30.83
N PRO A 174 -38.90 25.65 -30.49
CA PRO A 174 -40.08 25.45 -29.68
C PRO A 174 -41.08 24.70 -30.56
N ILE A 175 -41.27 23.41 -30.28
CA ILE A 175 -42.37 22.65 -30.85
C ILE A 175 -43.63 23.14 -30.14
N ASP A 176 -44.32 24.11 -30.74
CA ASP A 176 -45.63 24.63 -30.33
C ASP A 176 -46.70 23.57 -30.68
N ASN A 177 -46.75 22.51 -29.86
CA ASN A 177 -47.51 21.27 -30.07
C ASN A 177 -49.02 21.44 -30.33
N GLU A 178 -49.62 22.58 -29.99
CA GLU A 178 -51.07 22.80 -30.14
C GLU A 178 -51.52 23.08 -31.57
N ARG A 179 -50.68 23.75 -32.38
CA ARG A 179 -51.05 24.10 -33.76
C ARG A 179 -50.70 23.04 -34.78
N ASP A 180 -49.82 22.10 -34.44
CA ASP A 180 -49.31 21.13 -35.41
C ASP A 180 -50.15 19.87 -35.49
N LEU A 181 -50.81 19.42 -34.42
CA LEU A 181 -51.71 18.27 -34.45
C LEU A 181 -52.93 18.50 -35.34
N VAL A 182 -53.55 19.69 -35.26
CA VAL A 182 -54.68 20.06 -36.11
C VAL A 182 -54.23 20.20 -37.57
N LYS A 183 -53.06 20.78 -37.83
CA LYS A 183 -52.51 20.86 -39.20
C LYS A 183 -52.17 19.49 -39.77
N ILE A 184 -51.58 18.58 -38.99
CA ILE A 184 -51.25 17.21 -39.41
C ILE A 184 -52.54 16.44 -39.74
N LEU A 185 -53.57 16.53 -38.89
CA LEU A 185 -54.86 15.87 -39.13
C LEU A 185 -55.60 16.46 -40.35
N THR A 186 -55.46 17.77 -40.58
CA THR A 186 -56.01 18.45 -41.77
C THR A 186 -55.28 18.03 -43.05
N VAL A 187 -53.94 17.89 -43.02
CA VAL A 187 -53.13 17.39 -44.14
C VAL A 187 -53.46 15.92 -44.47
N LEU A 188 -53.85 15.13 -43.47
CA LEU A 188 -54.29 13.73 -43.65
C LEU A 188 -55.76 13.59 -44.08
N GLY A 189 -56.48 14.69 -44.33
CA GLY A 189 -57.85 14.68 -44.85
C GLY A 189 -58.93 14.28 -43.83
N VAL A 190 -58.64 14.37 -42.53
CA VAL A 190 -59.60 14.01 -41.47
C VAL A 190 -60.63 15.14 -41.31
N PRO A 191 -61.95 14.86 -41.37
CA PRO A 191 -62.99 15.87 -41.15
C PRO A 191 -62.88 16.52 -39.76
N GLY A 192 -63.11 17.84 -39.68
CA GLY A 192 -62.90 18.61 -38.43
C GLY A 192 -63.66 18.07 -37.21
N ASN A 193 -64.88 17.57 -37.40
CA ASN A 193 -65.68 16.95 -36.34
C ASN A 193 -65.09 15.61 -35.83
N MET A 194 -64.33 14.90 -36.67
CA MET A 194 -63.61 13.69 -36.29
C MET A 194 -62.27 14.03 -35.64
N ALA A 195 -61.59 15.10 -36.10
CA ALA A 195 -60.40 15.62 -35.46
C ALA A 195 -60.67 16.12 -34.02
N ASP A 196 -61.80 16.78 -33.80
CA ASP A 196 -62.24 17.22 -32.47
C ASP A 196 -62.59 16.04 -31.54
N ASN A 197 -63.21 14.98 -32.06
CA ASN A 197 -63.47 13.76 -31.30
C ASN A 197 -62.18 12.97 -30.98
N ILE A 198 -61.24 12.92 -31.92
CA ILE A 198 -59.90 12.33 -31.69
C ILE A 198 -59.17 13.11 -30.62
N LYS A 199 -59.19 14.45 -30.70
CA LYS A 199 -58.62 15.35 -29.69
C LYS A 199 -59.23 15.11 -28.31
N LYS A 200 -60.56 15.05 -28.23
CA LYS A 200 -61.27 14.82 -26.96
C LYS A 200 -60.95 13.45 -26.36
N ASN A 201 -60.90 12.39 -27.17
CA ASN A 201 -60.52 11.04 -26.71
C ASN A 201 -59.06 10.98 -26.26
N ILE A 202 -58.16 11.72 -26.92
CA ILE A 202 -56.76 11.86 -26.53
C ILE A 202 -56.67 12.58 -25.18
N GLU A 203 -57.34 13.73 -25.03
CA GLU A 203 -57.37 14.51 -23.79
C GLU A 203 -57.98 13.73 -22.62
N GLU A 204 -59.05 12.98 -22.85
CA GLU A 204 -59.69 12.13 -21.84
C GLU A 204 -58.82 10.91 -21.48
N GLY A 205 -58.14 10.29 -22.45
CA GLY A 205 -57.19 9.19 -22.22
C GLY A 205 -55.97 9.63 -21.40
N PHE A 206 -55.40 10.78 -21.74
CA PHE A 206 -54.26 11.35 -21.00
C PHE A 206 -54.64 11.88 -19.62
N SER A 207 -55.88 12.36 -19.42
CA SER A 207 -56.36 12.88 -18.13
C SER A 207 -56.41 11.82 -17.02
N HIS A 208 -56.53 10.54 -17.34
CA HIS A 208 -56.56 9.45 -16.35
C HIS A 208 -55.23 8.69 -16.24
N GLN A 209 -54.42 8.61 -17.30
CA GLN A 209 -53.11 7.96 -17.25
C GLN A 209 -52.01 8.81 -16.62
N ILE A 210 -51.95 10.12 -16.90
CA ILE A 210 -50.90 11.01 -16.39
C ILE A 210 -50.84 11.05 -14.85
N PRO A 211 -51.96 11.14 -14.10
CA PRO A 211 -51.91 11.14 -12.63
C PRO A 211 -51.41 9.83 -12.04
N GLN A 212 -51.73 8.70 -12.68
CA GLN A 212 -51.33 7.38 -12.22
C GLN A 212 -49.84 7.14 -12.48
N ASP A 213 -49.36 7.50 -13.66
CA ASP A 213 -47.94 7.41 -14.02
C ASP A 213 -47.08 8.33 -13.14
N ARG A 214 -47.61 9.52 -12.78
CA ARG A 214 -46.94 10.43 -11.86
C ARG A 214 -46.80 9.85 -10.45
N LYS A 215 -47.83 9.17 -9.94
CA LYS A 215 -47.75 8.47 -8.65
C LYS A 215 -46.73 7.33 -8.69
N ASN A 216 -46.73 6.53 -9.76
CA ASN A 216 -45.76 5.45 -9.94
C ASN A 216 -44.32 6.00 -10.02
N LEU A 217 -44.12 7.12 -10.71
CA LEU A 217 -42.83 7.82 -10.79
C LEU A 217 -42.37 8.34 -9.43
N GLU A 218 -43.27 8.93 -8.63
CA GLU A 218 -42.95 9.38 -7.27
C GLU A 218 -42.57 8.20 -6.35
N GLU A 219 -43.26 7.07 -6.45
CA GLU A 219 -42.90 5.84 -5.72
C GLU A 219 -41.51 5.31 -6.13
N ILE A 220 -41.23 5.24 -7.43
CA ILE A 220 -39.91 4.82 -7.93
C ILE A 220 -38.82 5.80 -7.47
N GLN A 221 -39.09 7.10 -7.50
CA GLN A 221 -38.16 8.13 -7.04
C GLN A 221 -37.85 7.97 -5.56
N ASN A 222 -38.86 7.72 -4.73
CA ASN A 222 -38.66 7.48 -3.30
C ASN A 222 -37.84 6.20 -3.04
N VAL A 223 -38.10 5.12 -3.78
CA VAL A 223 -37.31 3.88 -3.69
C VAL A 223 -35.86 4.11 -4.10
N LEU A 224 -35.61 4.91 -5.13
CA LEU A 224 -34.25 5.25 -5.58
C LEU A 224 -33.52 6.11 -4.55
N ILE A 225 -34.20 7.08 -3.93
CA ILE A 225 -33.63 7.91 -2.86
C ILE A 225 -33.21 7.04 -1.67
N GLU A 226 -34.07 6.10 -1.26
CA GLU A 226 -33.76 5.21 -0.14
C GLU A 226 -32.62 4.24 -0.47
N ARG A 227 -32.59 3.66 -1.68
CA ARG A 227 -31.45 2.85 -2.14
C ARG A 227 -30.14 3.65 -2.16
N ASN A 228 -30.17 4.89 -2.65
CA ASN A 228 -28.98 5.75 -2.65
C ASN A 228 -28.50 6.06 -1.24
N ARG A 229 -29.43 6.24 -0.28
CA ARG A 229 -29.10 6.39 1.14
C ARG A 229 -28.41 5.15 1.70
N GLN A 230 -28.92 3.95 1.39
CA GLN A 230 -28.32 2.68 1.82
C GLN A 230 -26.92 2.48 1.22
N ILE A 231 -26.76 2.73 -0.09
CA ILE A 231 -25.44 2.66 -0.76
C ILE A 231 -24.43 3.59 -0.10
N LYS A 232 -24.86 4.81 0.27
CA LYS A 232 -24.01 5.78 0.96
C LYS A 232 -23.54 5.27 2.33
N LEU A 233 -24.44 4.68 3.12
CA LEU A 233 -24.09 4.11 4.42
C LEU A 233 -23.08 2.96 4.30
N LEU A 234 -23.27 2.05 3.32
CA LEU A 234 -22.33 0.96 3.06
C LEU A 234 -20.97 1.47 2.61
N LEU A 235 -20.93 2.54 1.82
CA LEU A 235 -19.68 3.16 1.38
C LEU A 235 -18.92 3.79 2.56
N ASP A 236 -19.63 4.50 3.44
CA ASP A 236 -19.04 5.10 4.64
C ASP A 236 -18.48 4.03 5.59
N GLU A 237 -19.19 2.91 5.75
CA GLU A 237 -18.71 1.75 6.52
C GLU A 237 -17.42 1.15 5.91
N GLN A 238 -17.38 0.96 4.58
CA GLN A 238 -16.18 0.47 3.90
C GLN A 238 -14.99 1.43 4.05
N ILE A 239 -15.23 2.73 4.04
CA ILE A 239 -14.18 3.73 4.27
C ILE A 239 -13.63 3.61 5.69
N LEU A 240 -14.51 3.45 6.69
CA LEU A 240 -14.11 3.27 8.08
C LEU A 240 -13.28 2.00 8.27
N GLN A 241 -13.74 0.87 7.73
CA GLN A 241 -13.01 -0.40 7.76
C GLN A 241 -11.63 -0.30 7.09
N LYS A 242 -11.50 0.42 5.96
CA LYS A 242 -10.20 0.66 5.30
C LYS A 242 -9.27 1.51 6.17
N LYS A 243 -9.81 2.49 6.90
CA LYS A 243 -9.04 3.34 7.83
C LYS A 243 -8.52 2.52 9.01
N ASP A 244 -9.35 1.67 9.60
CA ASP A 244 -8.96 0.80 10.72
C ASP A 244 -7.93 -0.25 10.28
N ASN A 245 -8.13 -0.87 9.11
CA ASN A 245 -7.14 -1.78 8.52
C ASN A 245 -5.78 -1.11 8.27
N LYS A 246 -5.78 0.16 7.84
CA LYS A 246 -4.54 0.93 7.69
C LYS A 246 -3.87 1.18 9.04
N LYS A 247 -4.63 1.48 10.09
CA LYS A 247 -4.13 1.67 11.46
C LYS A 247 -3.51 0.37 12.00
N VAL A 248 -4.23 -0.75 11.93
CA VAL A 248 -3.74 -2.07 12.35
C VAL A 248 -2.47 -2.46 11.59
N LYS A 249 -2.41 -2.18 10.28
CA LYS A 249 -1.20 -2.43 9.46
C LYS A 249 0.00 -1.58 9.90
N CYS A 250 -0.22 -0.36 10.35
CA CYS A 250 0.84 0.49 10.91
C CYS A 250 1.33 -0.06 12.25
N GLU A 251 0.42 -0.41 13.16
CA GLU A 251 0.74 -1.00 14.47
C GLU A 251 1.53 -2.31 14.30
N LEU A 252 1.11 -3.18 13.36
CA LEU A 252 1.81 -4.45 13.07
C LEU A 252 3.22 -4.24 12.50
N LYS A 253 3.44 -3.17 11.72
CA LYS A 253 4.80 -2.81 11.26
C LYS A 253 5.66 -2.33 12.42
N GLU A 254 5.09 -1.60 13.37
CA GLU A 254 5.82 -1.08 14.52
C GLU A 254 6.18 -2.20 15.51
N THR A 255 5.25 -3.09 15.84
CA THR A 255 5.51 -4.26 16.69
C THR A 255 6.57 -5.17 16.07
N ARG A 256 6.55 -5.37 14.74
CA ARG A 256 7.59 -6.12 14.03
C ARG A 256 8.97 -5.47 14.14
N LYS A 257 9.05 -4.13 14.08
CA LYS A 257 10.33 -3.41 14.30
C LYS A 257 10.82 -3.56 15.73
N ARG A 258 9.93 -3.41 16.72
CA ARG A 258 10.25 -3.60 18.15
C ARG A 258 10.74 -5.03 18.43
N LEU A 259 10.07 -6.04 17.86
CA LEU A 259 10.47 -7.44 17.97
C LEU A 259 11.86 -7.69 17.36
N LYS A 260 12.14 -7.15 16.17
CA LYS A 260 13.46 -7.27 15.55
C LYS A 260 14.56 -6.64 16.41
N GLN A 261 14.28 -5.49 17.02
CA GLN A 261 15.23 -4.82 17.93
C GLN A 261 15.44 -5.63 19.22
N ALA A 262 14.38 -6.20 19.79
CA ALA A 262 14.47 -7.07 20.96
C ALA A 262 15.33 -8.31 20.69
N LEU A 263 15.16 -8.93 19.52
CA LEU A 263 15.93 -10.12 19.11
C LEU A 263 17.43 -9.80 18.95
N LEU A 264 17.77 -8.64 18.35
CA LEU A 264 19.17 -8.19 18.28
C LEU A 264 19.77 -7.92 19.67
N LYS A 265 18.97 -7.36 20.58
CA LYS A 265 19.39 -7.12 21.97
C LYS A 265 19.62 -8.44 22.72
N GLU A 266 18.77 -9.43 22.52
CA GLU A 266 18.91 -10.76 23.08
C GLU A 266 20.19 -11.45 22.58
N GLN A 267 20.46 -11.40 21.28
CA GLN A 267 21.72 -11.92 20.72
C GLN A 267 22.96 -11.26 21.34
N SER A 268 22.93 -9.95 21.54
CA SER A 268 24.02 -9.22 22.21
C SER A 268 24.18 -9.64 23.68
N LEU A 269 23.08 -9.87 24.39
CA LEU A 269 23.12 -10.33 25.78
C LEU A 269 23.65 -11.77 25.87
N ASN A 270 23.26 -12.66 24.97
CA ASN A 270 23.80 -14.02 24.90
C ASN A 270 25.31 -14.03 24.67
N LEU A 271 25.83 -13.17 23.79
CA LEU A 271 27.28 -13.03 23.60
C LEU A 271 27.98 -12.60 24.90
N LYS A 272 27.43 -11.59 25.59
CA LYS A 272 27.98 -11.15 26.89
C LYS A 272 27.91 -12.24 27.95
N GLU A 273 26.81 -13.01 28.00
CA GLU A 273 26.68 -14.13 28.92
C GLU A 273 27.76 -15.19 28.66
N THR A 274 28.03 -15.53 27.39
CA THR A 274 29.11 -16.48 27.07
C THR A 274 30.49 -15.96 27.46
N GLU A 275 30.73 -14.65 27.35
CA GLU A 275 31.99 -14.04 27.80
C GLU A 275 32.13 -14.08 29.32
N ILE A 276 31.04 -13.79 30.05
CA ILE A 276 31.00 -13.89 31.52
C ILE A 276 31.27 -15.32 31.98
N ARG A 277 30.65 -16.33 31.33
CA ARG A 277 30.89 -17.74 31.65
C ARG A 277 32.37 -18.13 31.46
N LYS A 278 33.01 -17.68 30.37
CA LYS A 278 34.45 -17.90 30.14
C LYS A 278 35.31 -17.28 31.24
N LYS A 279 35.03 -16.03 31.64
CA LYS A 279 35.76 -15.35 32.73
C LYS A 279 35.55 -16.05 34.06
N LEU A 280 34.34 -16.56 34.33
CA LEU A 280 34.05 -17.34 35.54
C LEU A 280 34.84 -18.65 35.58
N ASP A 281 34.92 -19.36 34.46
CA ASP A 281 35.74 -20.58 34.34
C ASP A 281 37.23 -20.28 34.57
N GLU A 282 37.73 -19.15 34.05
CA GLU A 282 39.11 -18.70 34.27
C GLU A 282 39.40 -18.37 35.73
N VAL A 283 38.51 -17.61 36.39
CA VAL A 283 38.61 -17.31 37.83
C VAL A 283 38.61 -18.61 38.64
N THR A 284 37.69 -19.54 38.33
CA THR A 284 37.62 -20.84 38.99
C THR A 284 38.92 -21.64 38.81
N ARG A 285 39.53 -21.59 37.62
CA ARG A 285 40.83 -22.23 37.34
C ARG A 285 41.96 -21.60 38.15
N LEU A 286 42.02 -20.27 38.21
CA LEU A 286 43.02 -19.53 39.00
C LEU A 286 42.87 -19.83 40.49
N GLN A 287 41.65 -19.86 41.01
CA GLN A 287 41.35 -20.17 42.41
C GLN A 287 41.84 -21.57 42.79
N ARG A 288 41.56 -22.58 41.96
CA ARG A 288 42.11 -23.95 42.15
C ARG A 288 43.64 -23.99 42.08
N SER A 289 44.26 -23.19 41.20
CA SER A 289 45.72 -23.11 41.11
C SER A 289 46.32 -22.49 42.38
N LEU A 290 45.67 -21.45 42.90
CA LEU A 290 46.07 -20.76 44.13
C LEU A 290 45.95 -21.69 45.34
N GLU A 291 44.83 -22.42 45.46
CA GLU A 291 44.64 -23.43 46.51
C GLU A 291 45.75 -24.49 46.48
N ARG A 292 46.12 -24.99 45.29
CA ARG A 292 47.23 -25.95 45.17
C ARG A 292 48.57 -25.37 45.63
N THR A 293 48.84 -24.09 45.36
CA THR A 293 50.06 -23.43 45.86
C THR A 293 50.03 -23.24 47.38
N PHE A 294 48.88 -22.87 47.95
CA PHE A 294 48.71 -22.74 49.41
C PHE A 294 48.73 -24.08 50.14
N SER A 295 48.19 -25.16 49.58
CA SER A 295 48.26 -26.49 50.20
C SER A 295 49.66 -27.12 50.16
N ARG A 296 50.57 -26.63 49.31
CA ARG A 296 51.98 -27.07 49.29
C ARG A 296 52.90 -26.22 50.17
N GLY A 297 52.49 -25.00 50.54
CA GLY A 297 53.16 -24.21 51.55
C GLY A 297 52.43 -24.39 52.89
N LYS A 298 52.89 -25.33 53.74
CA LYS A 298 52.72 -25.12 55.18
C LYS A 298 53.26 -23.72 55.44
N VAL A 299 52.40 -22.82 55.91
CA VAL A 299 52.78 -21.51 56.38
C VAL A 299 53.61 -21.75 57.63
N ASP A 300 54.90 -21.95 57.43
CA ASP A 300 55.88 -21.83 58.50
C ASP A 300 55.84 -20.36 58.91
N VAL A 301 55.21 -20.14 60.07
CA VAL A 301 55.31 -18.89 60.81
C VAL A 301 56.79 -18.54 60.87
N CYS A 302 57.13 -17.36 60.33
CA CYS A 302 58.51 -16.86 60.28
C CYS A 302 59.16 -16.97 61.67
N SER A 303 60.08 -17.93 61.82
CA SER A 303 60.79 -18.23 63.07
C SER A 303 62.12 -17.46 63.17
N LEU A 304 62.35 -16.51 62.27
CA LEU A 304 63.55 -15.69 62.22
C LEU A 304 63.30 -14.32 62.87
N LYS A 305 64.15 -13.94 63.83
CA LYS A 305 64.13 -12.71 64.65
C LYS A 305 64.23 -11.37 63.90
N HIS A 306 63.92 -11.32 62.61
CA HIS A 306 64.00 -10.13 61.75
C HIS A 306 62.61 -9.63 61.32
N CYS A 307 61.68 -9.50 62.27
CA CYS A 307 60.45 -8.74 62.02
C CYS A 307 60.75 -7.24 62.09
N THR A 308 61.23 -6.69 60.98
CA THR A 308 61.21 -5.25 60.72
C THR A 308 59.89 -4.89 60.04
N GLU A 309 59.45 -3.64 60.21
CA GLU A 309 58.14 -3.04 59.90
C GLU A 309 57.43 -3.56 58.63
N SER A 310 58.18 -4.00 57.62
CA SER A 310 57.68 -4.65 56.41
C SER A 310 56.79 -5.87 56.69
N CYS A 311 57.10 -6.72 57.67
CA CYS A 311 56.31 -7.91 57.95
C CYS A 311 54.97 -7.57 58.64
N GLN A 312 54.96 -6.52 59.46
CA GLN A 312 53.74 -5.99 60.10
C GLN A 312 52.83 -5.31 59.07
N SER A 313 53.40 -4.58 58.11
CA SER A 313 52.67 -3.98 57.00
C SER A 313 52.00 -5.04 56.12
N ILE A 314 52.71 -6.13 55.80
CA ILE A 314 52.13 -7.24 55.00
C ILE A 314 50.98 -7.94 55.74
N VAL A 315 51.07 -8.09 57.06
CA VAL A 315 49.97 -8.66 57.87
C VAL A 315 48.77 -7.71 57.88
N SER A 316 49.00 -6.40 58.08
CA SER A 316 47.94 -5.37 58.04
C SER A 316 47.21 -5.37 56.69
N VAL A 317 47.96 -5.37 55.59
CA VAL A 317 47.38 -5.41 54.23
C VAL A 317 46.61 -6.72 53.98
N ASN A 318 47.09 -7.85 54.49
CA ASN A 318 46.35 -9.11 54.40
C ASN A 318 45.03 -9.09 55.18
N ASP A 319 45.02 -8.46 56.36
CA ASP A 319 43.81 -8.32 57.16
C ASP A 319 42.81 -7.34 56.52
N GLU A 320 43.28 -6.26 55.91
CA GLU A 320 42.47 -5.35 55.09
C GLU A 320 41.84 -6.07 53.89
N LEU A 321 42.64 -6.81 53.11
CA LEU A 321 42.15 -7.59 51.98
C LEU A 321 41.14 -8.67 52.41
N ARG A 322 41.36 -9.31 53.56
CA ARG A 322 40.40 -10.28 54.12
C ARG A 322 39.08 -9.61 54.50
N ASN A 323 39.12 -8.41 55.05
CA ASN A 323 37.93 -7.65 55.40
C ASN A 323 37.19 -7.19 54.14
N GLU A 324 37.91 -6.73 53.11
CA GLU A 324 37.33 -6.34 51.83
C GLU A 324 36.68 -7.53 51.10
N ILE A 325 37.31 -8.70 51.09
CA ILE A 325 36.72 -9.93 50.54
C ILE A 325 35.43 -10.29 51.28
N LYS A 326 35.41 -10.24 52.63
CA LYS A 326 34.19 -10.49 53.42
C LYS A 326 33.08 -9.49 53.09
N GLN A 327 33.43 -8.21 52.93
CA GLN A 327 32.49 -7.16 52.55
C GLN A 327 31.88 -7.44 51.17
N LEU A 328 32.72 -7.76 50.17
CA LEU A 328 32.29 -8.08 48.81
C LEU A 328 31.41 -9.35 48.76
N GLU A 329 31.73 -10.37 49.55
CA GLU A 329 30.88 -11.57 49.65
C GLU A 329 29.50 -11.25 50.24
N GLN A 330 29.44 -10.36 51.23
CA GLN A 330 28.19 -9.93 51.85
C GLN A 330 27.34 -9.11 50.86
N ASP A 331 27.96 -8.20 50.12
CA ASP A 331 27.31 -7.43 49.05
C ASP A 331 26.82 -8.32 47.91
N HIS A 332 27.63 -9.29 47.48
CA HIS A 332 27.23 -10.27 46.47
C HIS A 332 26.01 -11.08 46.93
N LYS A 333 25.99 -11.54 48.19
CA LYS A 333 24.80 -12.20 48.78
C LYS A 333 23.58 -11.27 48.80
N GLY A 334 23.76 -9.99 49.10
CA GLY A 334 22.70 -8.98 49.06
C GLY A 334 22.10 -8.83 47.66
N LYS A 335 22.95 -8.57 46.65
CA LYS A 335 22.53 -8.44 45.25
C LYS A 335 21.90 -9.71 44.71
N SER A 336 22.42 -10.89 45.10
CA SER A 336 21.83 -12.17 44.67
C SER A 336 20.41 -12.37 45.20
N ARG A 337 20.10 -11.92 46.42
CA ARG A 337 18.73 -11.97 46.96
C ARG A 337 17.81 -10.99 46.23
N GLU A 338 18.30 -9.81 45.89
CA GLU A 338 17.53 -8.82 45.14
C GLU A 338 17.19 -9.32 43.72
N ILE A 339 18.14 -9.97 43.04
CA ILE A 339 17.90 -10.61 41.74
C ILE A 339 16.85 -11.72 41.86
N GLN A 340 16.92 -12.56 42.90
CA GLN A 340 15.91 -13.61 43.14
C GLN A 340 14.52 -13.00 43.36
N HIS A 341 14.43 -11.92 44.13
CA HIS A 341 13.18 -11.21 44.36
C HIS A 341 12.60 -10.62 43.06
N LEU A 342 13.43 -9.95 42.25
CA LEU A 342 13.01 -9.40 40.96
C LEU A 342 12.57 -10.50 39.98
N ASN A 343 13.28 -11.63 39.94
CA ASN A 343 12.87 -12.77 39.13
C ASN A 343 11.52 -13.34 39.56
N ALA A 344 11.27 -13.44 40.87
CA ALA A 344 9.96 -13.86 41.38
C ALA A 344 8.84 -12.89 40.95
N GLN A 345 9.10 -11.57 40.98
CA GLN A 345 8.14 -10.57 40.48
C GLN A 345 7.88 -10.70 38.98
N ILE A 346 8.92 -10.91 38.16
CA ILE A 346 8.78 -11.10 36.71
C ILE A 346 7.92 -12.34 36.42
N VAL A 347 8.16 -13.45 37.12
CA VAL A 347 7.37 -14.69 36.96
C VAL A 347 5.90 -14.44 37.31
N SER A 348 5.62 -13.71 38.40
CA SER A 348 4.26 -13.33 38.78
C SER A 348 3.57 -12.48 37.71
N LEU A 349 4.23 -11.40 37.24
CA LEU A 349 3.68 -10.52 36.22
C LEU A 349 3.44 -11.24 34.89
N THR A 350 4.34 -12.16 34.52
CA THR A 350 4.18 -12.97 33.30
C THR A 350 2.96 -13.88 33.40
N LYS A 351 2.71 -14.47 34.58
CA LYS A 351 1.52 -15.27 34.85
C LYS A 351 0.24 -14.42 34.76
N ASP A 352 0.25 -13.22 35.33
CA ASP A 352 -0.89 -12.31 35.28
C ASP A 352 -1.20 -11.85 33.86
N LEU A 353 -0.17 -11.58 33.04
CA LEU A 353 -0.32 -11.24 31.64
C LEU A 353 -0.90 -12.41 30.84
N HIS A 354 -0.41 -13.63 31.09
CA HIS A 354 -0.97 -14.83 30.45
C HIS A 354 -2.44 -15.04 30.81
N ASN A 355 -2.82 -14.87 32.08
CA ASN A 355 -4.21 -14.94 32.52
C ASN A 355 -5.09 -13.85 31.86
N ALA A 356 -4.60 -12.62 31.78
CA ALA A 356 -5.31 -11.53 31.11
C ALA A 356 -5.51 -11.82 29.63
N LYS A 357 -4.49 -12.38 28.95
CA LYS A 357 -4.57 -12.80 27.56
C LYS A 357 -5.62 -13.89 27.36
N SER A 358 -5.61 -14.93 28.19
CA SER A 358 -6.61 -16.00 28.14
C SER A 358 -8.03 -15.49 28.37
N ASN A 359 -8.21 -14.53 29.28
CA ASN A 359 -9.52 -13.88 29.50
C ASN A 359 -9.98 -13.09 28.28
N ILE A 360 -9.08 -12.36 27.60
CA ILE A 360 -9.41 -11.65 26.36
C ILE A 360 -9.77 -12.63 25.24
N GLU A 361 -9.02 -13.71 25.08
CA GLU A 361 -9.32 -14.75 24.08
C GLU A 361 -10.67 -15.43 24.35
N PHE A 362 -11.00 -15.68 25.62
CA PHE A 362 -12.31 -16.17 26.04
C PHE A 362 -13.43 -15.18 25.69
N LEU A 363 -13.28 -13.89 26.05
CA LEU A 363 -14.25 -12.85 25.75
C LEU A 363 -14.45 -12.66 24.23
N ASN A 364 -13.38 -12.69 23.45
CA ASN A 364 -13.47 -12.63 21.99
C ASN A 364 -14.22 -13.85 21.43
N SER A 365 -14.00 -15.04 21.99
CA SER A 365 -14.72 -16.26 21.60
C SER A 365 -16.21 -16.18 21.95
N CYS A 366 -16.55 -15.59 23.10
CA CYS A 366 -17.94 -15.31 23.48
C CYS A 366 -18.58 -14.31 22.52
N LEU A 367 -17.92 -13.17 22.24
CA LEU A 367 -18.43 -12.17 21.30
C LEU A 367 -18.68 -12.74 19.90
N LEU A 368 -17.76 -13.57 19.39
CA LEU A 368 -17.91 -14.24 18.10
C LEU A 368 -19.12 -15.19 18.08
N ARG A 369 -19.40 -15.91 19.17
CA ARG A 369 -20.61 -16.73 19.31
C ARG A 369 -21.88 -15.88 19.38
N SER A 370 -21.87 -14.76 20.11
CA SER A 370 -23.01 -13.83 20.17
C SER A 370 -23.38 -13.26 18.81
N SER A 371 -22.37 -12.93 17.97
CA SER A 371 -22.60 -12.45 16.61
C SER A 371 -23.15 -13.50 15.63
N GLN A 372 -22.97 -14.80 15.91
CA GLN A 372 -23.53 -15.88 15.09
C GLN A 372 -24.99 -16.20 15.44
N ILE A 373 -25.43 -15.95 16.68
CA ILE A 373 -26.81 -16.20 17.12
C ILE A 373 -27.77 -15.10 16.61
N GLY A 374 -27.28 -13.87 16.37
CA GLY A 374 -28.08 -12.75 15.85
C GLY A 374 -28.49 -12.81 14.37
N LEU A 375 -28.10 -13.86 13.63
CA LEU A 375 -28.39 -14.00 12.19
C LEU A 375 -29.38 -15.13 11.84
N GLN A 376 -29.98 -15.82 12.83
CA GLN A 376 -30.95 -16.90 12.60
C GLN A 376 -32.34 -16.72 13.25
N GLN A 377 -32.69 -15.55 13.75
CA GLN A 377 -34.06 -15.28 14.22
C GLN A 377 -34.75 -14.20 13.37
N GLY A 378 -35.16 -14.60 12.17
CA GLY A 378 -36.35 -14.05 11.53
C GLY A 378 -37.52 -14.98 11.85
N ASP A 379 -38.63 -14.40 12.32
CA ASP A 379 -39.92 -15.01 12.68
C ASP A 379 -40.04 -15.71 14.05
N ALA A 380 -40.46 -14.98 15.08
CA ALA A 380 -41.84 -15.03 15.60
C ALA A 380 -41.96 -14.25 16.93
N ARG A 381 -43.10 -13.59 17.08
CA ARG A 381 -43.58 -12.82 18.25
C ARG A 381 -43.29 -13.49 19.61
N SER A 382 -42.76 -12.72 20.58
CA SER A 382 -43.33 -12.50 21.93
C SER A 382 -42.33 -11.79 22.88
N PRO A 383 -42.81 -11.20 24.00
CA PRO A 383 -42.18 -10.04 24.62
C PRO A 383 -41.38 -10.33 25.90
N SER A 384 -40.56 -9.32 26.23
CA SER A 384 -40.07 -8.92 27.56
C SER A 384 -39.00 -9.76 28.25
N SER A 385 -38.00 -9.02 28.74
CA SER A 385 -36.92 -9.38 29.69
C SER A 385 -35.57 -9.58 29.02
N ASP A 386 -34.71 -8.54 29.06
CA ASP A 386 -33.32 -8.65 29.53
C ASP A 386 -32.58 -7.31 29.40
N ASP A 387 -32.76 -6.45 30.42
CA ASP A 387 -32.00 -5.19 30.61
C ASP A 387 -30.68 -5.38 31.40
N THR A 388 -30.21 -6.62 31.58
CA THR A 388 -29.09 -6.92 32.49
C THR A 388 -27.77 -7.31 31.82
N SER A 389 -27.74 -7.62 30.51
CA SER A 389 -26.51 -8.13 29.87
C SER A 389 -25.59 -7.05 29.29
N GLU A 390 -26.13 -5.91 28.85
CA GLU A 390 -25.31 -4.84 28.26
C GLU A 390 -24.51 -4.06 29.32
N ASN A 391 -25.06 -3.90 30.54
CA ASN A 391 -24.36 -3.22 31.64
C ASN A 391 -23.15 -4.02 32.15
N LEU A 392 -23.25 -5.35 32.23
CA LEU A 392 -22.16 -6.21 32.71
C LEU A 392 -20.94 -6.15 31.77
N THR A 393 -21.20 -6.11 30.46
CA THR A 393 -20.15 -6.07 29.43
C THR A 393 -19.43 -4.71 29.41
N GLY A 394 -20.17 -3.62 29.63
CA GLY A 394 -19.60 -2.27 29.75
C GLY A 394 -18.73 -2.11 31.00
N GLU A 395 -19.17 -2.66 32.13
CA GLU A 395 -18.45 -2.55 33.40
C GLU A 395 -17.15 -3.36 33.40
N ILE A 396 -17.16 -4.56 32.82
CA ILE A 396 -15.96 -5.38 32.63
C ILE A 396 -14.95 -4.68 31.71
N LEU A 397 -15.40 -4.08 30.59
CA LEU A 397 -14.51 -3.33 29.69
C LEU A 397 -13.88 -2.12 30.37
N LYS A 398 -14.63 -1.42 31.23
CA LYS A 398 -14.12 -0.31 32.02
C LYS A 398 -13.06 -0.79 33.03
N GLN A 399 -13.30 -1.93 33.66
CA GLN A 399 -12.36 -2.53 34.62
C GLN A 399 -11.05 -2.99 33.93
N VAL A 400 -11.16 -3.61 32.74
CA VAL A 400 -9.99 -4.02 31.93
C VAL A 400 -9.18 -2.81 31.48
N ARG A 401 -9.82 -1.73 31.00
CA ARG A 401 -9.13 -0.49 30.61
C ARG A 401 -8.41 0.17 31.78
N SER A 402 -9.07 0.23 32.94
CA SER A 402 -8.46 0.76 34.17
C SER A 402 -7.22 -0.06 34.57
N LYS A 403 -7.31 -1.39 34.49
CA LYS A 403 -6.18 -2.28 34.85
C LYS A 403 -5.01 -2.19 33.86
N LEU A 404 -5.28 -2.06 32.56
CA LEU A 404 -4.25 -1.82 31.54
C LEU A 404 -3.49 -0.51 31.81
N GLN A 405 -4.21 0.56 32.12
CA GLN A 405 -3.61 1.86 32.43
C GLN A 405 -2.82 1.85 33.75
N GLN A 406 -3.18 0.99 34.69
CA GLN A 406 -2.36 0.75 35.89
C GLN A 406 -1.06 0.03 35.54
N LEU A 407 -1.12 -1.05 34.75
CA LEU A 407 0.05 -1.83 34.36
C LEU A 407 1.03 -1.02 33.50
N GLU A 408 0.53 -0.13 32.65
CA GLU A 408 1.37 0.76 31.85
C GLU A 408 2.18 1.72 32.73
N ARG A 409 1.56 2.30 33.77
CA ARG A 409 2.25 3.13 34.76
C ARG A 409 3.28 2.36 35.59
N GLU A 410 2.94 1.15 36.02
CA GLU A 410 3.87 0.29 36.76
C GLU A 410 5.07 -0.12 35.89
N SER A 411 4.85 -0.38 34.60
CA SER A 411 5.91 -0.63 33.62
C SER A 411 6.85 0.57 33.46
N ASP A 412 6.30 1.78 33.32
CA ASP A 412 7.11 3.01 33.21
C ASP A 412 7.95 3.25 34.47
N GLU A 413 7.38 3.00 35.66
CA GLU A 413 8.10 3.16 36.92
C GLU A 413 9.27 2.16 37.05
N LEU A 414 9.06 0.91 36.62
CA LEU A 414 10.13 -0.11 36.56
C LEU A 414 11.23 0.28 35.59
N ASP A 415 10.90 0.83 34.42
CA ASP A 415 11.88 1.32 33.45
C ASP A 415 12.74 2.47 34.00
N VAL A 416 12.12 3.37 34.79
CA VAL A 416 12.85 4.44 35.49
C VAL A 416 13.76 3.87 36.58
N LYS A 417 13.30 2.90 37.38
CA LYS A 417 14.14 2.23 38.40
C LYS A 417 15.31 1.49 37.76
N PHE A 418 15.07 0.82 36.63
CA PHE A 418 16.11 0.13 35.87
C PHE A 418 17.16 1.11 35.32
N LYS A 419 16.75 2.26 34.78
CA LYS A 419 17.68 3.32 34.35
C LYS A 419 18.52 3.86 35.51
N LYS A 420 17.93 4.04 36.70
CA LYS A 420 18.66 4.51 37.91
C LYS A 420 19.71 3.50 38.37
N LEU A 421 19.40 2.20 38.36
CA LEU A 421 20.37 1.15 38.68
C LEU A 421 21.53 1.14 37.70
N LYS A 422 21.24 1.25 36.41
CA LYS A 422 22.27 1.27 35.35
C LYS A 422 23.18 2.50 35.42
N MET A 423 22.67 3.64 35.89
CA MET A 423 23.46 4.86 36.11
C MET A 423 24.34 4.75 37.35
N LYS A 424 23.88 4.09 38.42
CA LYS A 424 24.70 3.85 39.63
C LYS A 424 25.92 2.98 39.32
N ASP A 425 25.78 1.94 38.48
CA ASP A 425 26.91 1.09 38.07
C ASP A 425 27.94 1.82 37.19
N PHE A 426 27.61 2.99 36.65
CA PHE A 426 28.52 3.83 35.86
C PHE A 426 29.26 4.89 36.68
N VAL A 427 28.81 5.19 37.90
CA VAL A 427 29.40 6.21 38.78
C VAL A 427 30.34 5.58 39.83
N THR A 428 30.28 4.26 40.04
CA THR A 428 31.17 3.51 40.94
C THR A 428 32.31 2.77 40.22
N LYS A 429 32.52 3.05 38.93
CA LYS A 429 33.76 2.74 38.20
C LYS A 429 34.48 4.03 37.88
#